data_AF-Q3B8Q5-F1
#
_entry.id   AF-Q3B8Q5-F1
#
_cell.length_a   1.000
_cell.length_b   1.000
_cell.length_c   1.000
_cell.angle_alpha   90.00
_cell.angle_beta   90.00
_cell.angle_gamma   90.00
#
_symmetry.space_group_name_H-M   'P 1'
#
loop_
_entity.id
_entity.type
_entity.pdbx_description
1 polymer ?
#
loop_
_entity_poly.entity_id
_entity_poly.type
_entity_poly.pdbx_seq_one_letter_code
_entity_poly.pdbx_strand_id
1 'polypeptide(L)'
;LKANIPEVEAVLNTDRSLVCDGKRGLLTRLLQVMKKEPAESSFRFWQARAVESFLRGTTSYADQMFLLKRGLLEHILYCIVDSECKSRDVLQSYFDLLGELMKFNVDAFKRFNKYINTDAKFQVFLKQINSSLVDSNMLVRCVTLSLDRFENQVDMKVAEVLSECRLLAYISQVPTQMSFLFRLINIIHVQTLTQENVSCLNTSLVILMLARRKERLPLYLRLLQRMEHSKKYPGFLLNNFHNLLRFWQQHYLHKDKDSTCLENSSCISFSYWKETVSILLNPDRQSPSALVSYIEEPYMDIDRDFTEE
;
A
#
# COMPACT_ATOMS: atom_id res chain seq x y z
N LEU A 1 25.65 -7.72 -13.88
CA LEU A 1 26.55 -6.70 -14.48
C LEU A 1 26.18 -5.34 -13.91
N LYS A 2 27.00 -4.76 -13.02
CA LYS A 2 26.86 -3.33 -12.67
C LYS A 2 27.31 -2.55 -13.91
N ALA A 3 26.43 -1.74 -14.47
CA ALA A 3 26.84 -0.84 -15.54
C ALA A 3 27.91 0.10 -14.99
N ASN A 4 29.11 0.08 -15.57
CA ASN A 4 30.18 1.05 -15.30
C ASN A 4 29.78 2.38 -15.94
N ILE A 5 28.75 3.03 -15.38
CA ILE A 5 28.38 4.39 -15.74
C ILE A 5 29.31 5.30 -14.92
N PRO A 6 30.17 6.12 -15.56
CA PRO A 6 30.99 7.06 -14.83
C PRO A 6 30.08 7.98 -14.00
N GLU A 7 30.23 7.97 -12.68
CA GLU A 7 29.54 8.92 -11.82
C GLU A 7 30.14 10.30 -12.11
N VAL A 8 29.36 11.15 -12.77
CA VAL A 8 29.76 12.53 -13.07
C VAL A 8 29.92 13.27 -11.74
N GLU A 9 31.02 14.03 -11.58
CA GLU A 9 31.35 14.76 -10.35
C GLU A 9 30.21 15.69 -9.86
N ALA A 10 29.43 16.22 -10.80
CA ALA A 10 28.22 16.99 -10.52
C ALA A 10 27.16 16.21 -9.70
N VAL A 11 27.13 14.87 -9.80
CA VAL A 11 26.21 13.99 -9.06
C VAL A 11 26.73 13.70 -7.65
N LEU A 12 28.06 13.64 -7.45
CA LEU A 12 28.69 13.38 -6.14
C LEU A 12 28.42 14.49 -5.12
N ASN A 13 28.36 15.75 -5.59
CA ASN A 13 28.14 16.92 -4.75
C ASN A 13 26.68 17.40 -4.72
N THR A 14 25.74 16.64 -5.27
CA THR A 14 24.33 17.02 -5.23
C THR A 14 23.75 16.71 -3.85
N ASP A 15 23.36 17.75 -3.11
CA ASP A 15 22.57 17.58 -1.90
C ASP A 15 21.16 17.08 -2.26
N ARG A 16 20.93 15.79 -2.03
CA ARG A 16 19.65 15.11 -2.31
C ARG A 16 18.51 15.52 -1.38
N SER A 17 18.79 16.31 -0.33
CA SER A 17 17.76 16.90 0.52
C SER A 17 17.09 18.13 -0.12
N LEU A 18 17.71 18.72 -1.14
CA LEU A 18 17.21 19.93 -1.79
C LEU A 18 16.24 19.61 -2.93
N VAL A 19 15.17 20.38 -3.01
CA VAL A 19 14.19 20.28 -4.11
C VAL A 19 14.76 20.93 -5.37
N CYS A 20 14.88 20.17 -6.45
CA CYS A 20 15.25 20.72 -7.75
C CYS A 20 14.19 21.73 -8.26
N ASP A 21 14.62 22.96 -8.53
CA ASP A 21 13.78 24.04 -9.10
C ASP A 21 13.94 24.18 -10.63
N GLY A 22 14.89 23.44 -11.22
CA GLY A 22 15.22 23.47 -12.63
C GLY A 22 14.02 23.18 -13.55
N LYS A 23 13.77 24.06 -14.52
CA LYS A 23 12.64 23.96 -15.46
C LYS A 23 12.90 23.04 -16.66
N ARG A 24 14.11 22.50 -16.80
CA ARG A 24 14.53 21.63 -17.91
C ARG A 24 15.04 20.30 -17.35
N GLY A 25 14.99 19.25 -18.16
CA GLY A 25 15.45 17.90 -17.79
C GLY A 25 14.51 16.80 -18.27
N LEU A 26 15.01 15.56 -18.25
CA LEU A 26 14.28 14.40 -18.76
C LEU A 26 12.96 14.17 -18.01
N LEU A 27 12.98 14.20 -16.68
CA LEU A 27 11.78 14.01 -15.86
C LEU A 27 10.75 15.12 -16.09
N THR A 28 11.19 16.38 -16.18
CA THR A 28 10.29 17.50 -16.53
C THR A 28 9.65 17.29 -17.91
N ARG A 29 10.41 16.85 -18.91
CA ARG A 29 9.90 16.57 -20.26
C ARG A 29 8.93 15.39 -20.24
N LEU A 30 9.23 14.33 -19.50
CA LEU A 30 8.35 13.18 -19.32
C LEU A 30 6.98 13.60 -18.75
N LEU A 31 6.97 14.43 -17.71
CA LEU A 31 5.72 14.96 -17.14
C LEU A 31 4.92 15.82 -18.13
N GLN A 32 5.59 16.61 -18.96
CA GLN A 32 4.93 17.41 -19.98
C GLN A 32 4.27 16.55 -21.06
N VAL A 33 4.94 15.47 -21.47
CA VAL A 33 4.40 14.49 -22.44
C VAL A 33 3.22 13.75 -21.81
N MET A 34 3.40 13.24 -20.59
CA MET A 34 2.38 12.50 -19.85
C MET A 34 1.06 13.27 -19.71
N LYS A 35 1.14 14.58 -19.44
CA LYS A 35 -0.04 15.45 -19.32
C LYS A 35 -0.79 15.68 -20.63
N LYS A 36 -0.11 15.54 -21.77
CA LYS A 36 -0.67 15.73 -23.11
C LYS A 36 -1.07 14.40 -23.77
N GLU A 37 -0.66 13.28 -23.20
CA GLU A 37 -0.93 11.96 -23.73
C GLU A 37 -2.46 11.72 -23.81
N PRO A 38 -3.02 11.19 -24.91
CA PRO A 38 -4.44 10.88 -25.00
C PRO A 38 -4.91 9.88 -23.92
N ALA A 39 -6.17 9.96 -23.49
CA ALA A 39 -6.70 9.12 -22.40
C ALA A 39 -6.65 7.61 -22.72
N GLU A 40 -6.85 7.25 -23.99
CA GLU A 40 -6.86 5.87 -24.50
C GLU A 40 -5.46 5.31 -24.78
N SER A 41 -4.41 6.12 -24.62
CA SER A 41 -3.05 5.72 -24.98
C SER A 41 -2.44 4.79 -23.93
N SER A 42 -1.94 3.63 -24.40
CA SER A 42 -1.18 2.70 -23.57
C SER A 42 0.16 3.27 -23.11
N PHE A 43 0.66 4.35 -23.71
CA PHE A 43 1.88 5.02 -23.24
C PHE A 43 1.72 5.61 -21.84
N ARG A 44 0.49 5.93 -21.42
CA ARG A 44 0.22 6.40 -20.04
C ARG A 44 0.70 5.43 -18.98
N PHE A 45 0.51 4.12 -19.22
CA PHE A 45 1.00 3.07 -18.34
C PHE A 45 2.52 3.16 -18.19
N TRP A 46 3.26 3.14 -19.30
CA TRP A 46 4.73 3.18 -19.27
C TRP A 46 5.28 4.47 -18.68
N GLN A 47 4.65 5.61 -18.97
CA GLN A 47 5.02 6.91 -18.41
C GLN A 47 4.80 6.94 -16.90
N ALA A 48 3.65 6.45 -16.41
CA ALA A 48 3.36 6.37 -14.98
C ALA A 48 4.36 5.44 -14.27
N ARG A 49 4.63 4.25 -14.82
CA ARG A 49 5.62 3.30 -14.31
C ARG A 49 7.04 3.88 -14.28
N ALA A 50 7.42 4.68 -15.27
CA ALA A 50 8.74 5.32 -15.29
C ALA A 50 8.91 6.37 -14.19
N VAL A 51 7.88 7.22 -13.96
CA VAL A 51 7.89 8.21 -12.87
C VAL A 51 7.81 7.52 -11.51
N GLU A 52 7.01 6.46 -11.40
CA GLU A 52 6.89 5.69 -10.18
C GLU A 52 8.21 5.00 -9.82
N SER A 53 8.90 4.42 -10.81
CA SER A 53 10.21 3.80 -10.63
C SER A 53 11.26 4.79 -10.13
N PHE A 54 11.17 6.05 -10.56
CA PHE A 54 12.01 7.13 -10.04
C PHE A 54 11.76 7.43 -8.55
N LEU A 55 10.53 7.27 -8.07
CA LEU A 55 10.16 7.47 -6.66
C LEU A 55 10.38 6.23 -5.78
N ARG A 56 10.55 5.04 -6.37
CA ARG A 56 10.74 3.78 -5.62
C ARG A 56 12.02 3.80 -4.77
N GLY A 57 11.96 3.08 -3.65
CA GLY A 57 13.06 2.94 -2.70
C GLY A 57 12.83 3.77 -1.44
N THR A 58 13.89 4.34 -0.88
CA THR A 58 13.80 5.23 0.27
C THR A 58 13.03 6.49 -0.13
N THR A 59 11.94 6.80 0.58
CA THR A 59 11.08 7.94 0.27
C THR A 59 11.86 9.26 0.33
N SER A 60 11.83 10.00 -0.77
CA SER A 60 12.46 11.32 -0.90
C SER A 60 11.39 12.41 -0.95
N TYR A 61 11.31 13.21 0.12
CA TYR A 61 10.42 14.36 0.18
C TYR A 61 10.74 15.37 -0.94
N ALA A 62 12.03 15.57 -1.25
CA ALA A 62 12.45 16.52 -2.26
C ALA A 62 11.95 16.14 -3.66
N ASP A 63 12.05 14.85 -4.02
CA ASP A 63 11.60 14.33 -5.30
C ASP A 63 10.08 14.34 -5.43
N GLN A 64 9.36 13.98 -4.36
CA GLN A 64 7.90 14.14 -4.33
C GLN A 64 7.51 15.61 -4.51
N MET A 65 8.14 16.54 -3.79
CA MET A 65 7.85 17.97 -3.93
C MET A 65 8.18 18.52 -5.31
N PHE A 66 9.23 18.02 -5.97
CA PHE A 66 9.54 18.35 -7.36
C PHE A 66 8.38 18.01 -8.30
N LEU A 67 7.78 16.83 -8.14
CA LEU A 67 6.66 16.35 -8.94
C LEU A 67 5.34 17.06 -8.57
N LEU A 68 5.08 17.29 -7.29
CA LEU A 68 3.91 18.02 -6.78
C LEU A 68 3.90 19.47 -7.28
N LYS A 69 5.03 20.17 -7.24
CA LYS A 69 5.16 21.54 -7.79
C LYS A 69 4.87 21.60 -9.29
N ARG A 70 5.05 20.49 -10.00
CA ARG A 70 4.74 20.36 -11.43
C ARG A 70 3.32 19.84 -11.68
N GLY A 71 2.48 19.72 -10.65
CA GLY A 71 1.08 19.37 -10.76
C GLY A 71 0.84 17.92 -11.22
N LEU A 72 1.70 16.99 -10.82
CA LEU A 72 1.52 15.58 -11.16
C LEU A 72 0.34 14.95 -10.40
N LEU A 73 0.19 15.27 -9.11
CA LEU A 73 -0.87 14.71 -8.27
C LEU A 73 -2.26 15.05 -8.83
N GLU A 74 -2.49 16.32 -9.17
CA GLU A 74 -3.76 16.78 -9.71
C GLU A 74 -4.05 16.12 -11.07
N HIS A 75 -3.02 15.89 -11.89
CA HIS A 75 -3.16 15.15 -13.14
C HIS A 75 -3.55 13.68 -12.93
N ILE A 76 -2.92 13.00 -11.96
CA ILE A 76 -3.26 11.60 -11.64
C ILE A 76 -4.71 11.52 -11.12
N LEU A 77 -5.10 12.41 -10.20
CA LEU A 77 -6.46 12.43 -9.67
C LEU A 77 -7.50 12.74 -10.74
N TYR A 78 -7.21 13.66 -11.67
CA TYR A 78 -8.04 13.86 -12.85
C TYR A 78 -8.23 12.56 -13.62
N CYS A 79 -7.17 11.78 -13.83
CA CYS A 79 -7.26 10.53 -14.58
C CYS A 79 -8.00 9.40 -13.84
N ILE A 80 -8.01 9.41 -12.50
CA ILE A 80 -8.72 8.41 -11.69
C ILE A 80 -10.20 8.77 -11.54
N VAL A 81 -10.50 10.07 -11.38
CA VAL A 81 -11.81 10.54 -10.91
C VAL A 81 -12.62 11.21 -12.01
N ASP A 82 -11.98 12.02 -12.84
CA ASP A 82 -12.67 12.93 -13.76
C ASP A 82 -12.55 12.47 -15.24
N SER A 83 -11.65 11.55 -15.56
CA SER A 83 -11.51 11.00 -16.91
C SER A 83 -12.22 9.65 -17.08
N GLU A 84 -12.65 9.35 -18.29
CA GLU A 84 -13.15 8.02 -18.66
C GLU A 84 -12.00 7.02 -18.90
N CYS A 85 -10.99 6.96 -18.01
CA CYS A 85 -9.92 5.97 -18.16
C CYS A 85 -10.50 4.56 -18.00
N LYS A 86 -10.61 3.82 -19.11
CA LYS A 86 -11.15 2.44 -19.13
C LYS A 86 -10.08 1.37 -18.98
N SER A 87 -8.81 1.73 -19.19
CA SER A 87 -7.70 0.78 -19.10
C SER A 87 -7.36 0.46 -17.64
N ARG A 88 -7.54 -0.81 -17.27
CA ARG A 88 -7.20 -1.33 -15.94
C ARG A 88 -5.72 -1.16 -15.61
N ASP A 89 -4.83 -1.46 -16.56
CA ASP A 89 -3.38 -1.36 -16.36
C ASP A 89 -2.95 0.08 -16.12
N VAL A 90 -3.52 1.03 -16.87
CA VAL A 90 -3.26 2.46 -16.68
C VAL A 90 -3.74 2.90 -15.30
N LEU A 91 -4.95 2.51 -14.89
CA LEU A 91 -5.49 2.83 -13.58
C LEU A 91 -4.64 2.26 -12.44
N GLN A 92 -4.20 1.01 -12.55
CA GLN A 92 -3.25 0.38 -11.61
C GLN A 92 -1.97 1.21 -11.49
N SER A 93 -1.35 1.56 -12.64
CA SER A 93 -0.11 2.34 -12.63
C SER A 93 -0.27 3.73 -12.02
N TYR A 94 -1.46 4.32 -12.11
CA TYR A 94 -1.78 5.57 -11.44
C TYR A 94 -1.98 5.41 -9.94
N PHE A 95 -2.57 4.31 -9.47
CA PHE A 95 -2.63 4.02 -8.03
C PHE A 95 -1.24 3.80 -7.43
N ASP A 96 -0.39 3.03 -8.10
CA ASP A 96 0.99 2.81 -7.66
C ASP A 96 1.77 4.13 -7.59
N LEU A 97 1.71 4.93 -8.66
CA LEU A 97 2.38 6.24 -8.70
C LEU A 97 1.82 7.21 -7.66
N LEU A 98 0.50 7.25 -7.47
CA LEU A 98 -0.13 8.09 -6.46
C LEU A 98 0.31 7.68 -5.05
N GLY A 99 0.40 6.38 -4.78
CA GLY A 99 0.91 5.82 -3.53
C GLY A 99 2.31 6.33 -3.23
N GLU A 100 3.26 6.15 -4.16
CA GLU A 100 4.64 6.62 -4.00
C GLU A 100 4.75 8.14 -3.89
N LEU A 101 3.93 8.90 -4.62
CA LEU A 101 3.92 10.35 -4.57
C LEU A 101 3.39 10.91 -3.23
N MET A 102 2.42 10.23 -2.62
CA MET A 102 1.77 10.69 -1.38
C MET A 102 2.41 10.13 -0.11
N LYS A 103 3.07 8.98 -0.18
CA LYS A 103 3.62 8.26 0.97
C LYS A 103 4.45 9.19 1.87
N PHE A 104 4.03 9.32 3.12
CA PHE A 104 4.64 10.14 4.17
C PHE A 104 4.73 11.65 3.88
N ASN A 105 4.00 12.16 2.88
CA ASN A 105 4.10 13.56 2.44
C ASN A 105 2.84 14.37 2.78
N VAL A 106 2.93 15.19 3.84
CA VAL A 106 1.82 16.01 4.34
C VAL A 106 1.26 16.96 3.25
N ASP A 107 2.14 17.60 2.46
CA ASP A 107 1.75 18.50 1.38
C ASP A 107 0.99 17.79 0.25
N ALA A 108 1.35 16.54 -0.04
CA ALA A 108 0.62 15.71 -0.99
C ALA A 108 -0.81 15.43 -0.50
N PHE A 109 -1.00 15.11 0.78
CA PHE A 109 -2.34 14.90 1.36
C PHE A 109 -3.17 16.18 1.41
N LYS A 110 -2.57 17.36 1.68
CA LYS A 110 -3.26 18.66 1.55
C LYS A 110 -3.77 18.89 0.14
N ARG A 111 -2.91 18.65 -0.87
CA ARG A 111 -3.27 18.81 -2.29
C ARG A 111 -4.34 17.80 -2.73
N PHE A 112 -4.23 16.55 -2.28
CA PHE A 112 -5.26 15.54 -2.50
C PHE A 112 -6.62 16.03 -1.99
N ASN A 113 -6.68 16.50 -0.74
CA ASN A 113 -7.93 16.96 -0.13
C ASN A 113 -8.52 18.17 -0.86
N LYS A 114 -7.65 19.08 -1.32
CA LYS A 114 -8.06 20.23 -2.12
C LYS A 114 -8.63 19.82 -3.48
N TYR A 115 -8.11 18.77 -4.11
CA TYR A 115 -8.63 18.28 -5.39
C TYR A 115 -9.93 17.49 -5.22
N ILE A 116 -9.99 16.62 -4.20
CA ILE A 116 -11.15 15.78 -3.85
C ILE A 116 -12.05 16.50 -2.84
N ASN A 117 -12.47 17.71 -3.22
CA ASN A 117 -13.16 18.65 -2.35
C ASN A 117 -14.69 18.44 -2.25
N THR A 118 -15.28 17.53 -3.03
CA THR A 118 -16.72 17.24 -3.00
C THR A 118 -16.99 15.79 -2.67
N ASP A 119 -18.16 15.51 -2.09
CA ASP A 119 -18.53 14.12 -1.78
C ASP A 119 -18.58 13.24 -3.02
N ALA A 120 -19.17 13.73 -4.11
CA ALA A 120 -19.21 13.02 -5.38
C ALA A 120 -17.83 12.56 -5.87
N LYS A 121 -16.81 13.45 -5.87
CA LYS A 121 -15.44 13.09 -6.26
C LYS A 121 -14.85 12.04 -5.34
N PHE A 122 -15.09 12.15 -4.04
CA PHE A 122 -14.58 11.20 -3.07
C PHE A 122 -15.22 9.82 -3.24
N GLN A 123 -16.53 9.76 -3.47
CA GLN A 123 -17.23 8.50 -3.76
C GLN A 123 -16.76 7.84 -5.05
N VAL A 124 -16.51 8.62 -6.11
CA VAL A 124 -15.92 8.09 -7.35
C VAL A 124 -14.52 7.51 -7.09
N PHE A 125 -13.67 8.25 -6.37
CA PHE A 125 -12.33 7.77 -6.01
C PHE A 125 -12.38 6.46 -5.19
N LEU A 126 -13.23 6.40 -4.17
CA LEU A 126 -13.42 5.20 -3.37
C LEU A 126 -14.01 4.05 -4.19
N LYS A 127 -14.90 4.32 -5.15
CA LYS A 127 -15.44 3.30 -6.04
C LYS A 127 -14.32 2.66 -6.86
N GLN A 128 -13.39 3.44 -7.40
CA GLN A 128 -12.25 2.92 -8.17
C GLN A 128 -11.33 2.02 -7.34
N ILE A 129 -11.02 2.42 -6.09
CA ILE A 129 -10.27 1.57 -5.16
C ILE A 129 -11.03 0.27 -4.89
N ASN A 130 -12.34 0.38 -4.62
CA ASN A 130 -13.16 -0.76 -4.24
C ASN A 130 -13.44 -1.72 -5.41
N SER A 131 -13.52 -1.26 -6.65
CA SER A 131 -13.74 -2.14 -7.81
C SER A 131 -12.49 -2.95 -8.18
N SER A 132 -11.31 -2.42 -7.89
CA SER A 132 -10.02 -2.98 -8.29
C SER A 132 -9.06 -3.04 -7.11
N LEU A 133 -9.43 -3.79 -6.07
CA LEU A 133 -8.66 -3.80 -4.82
C LEU A 133 -7.24 -4.38 -5.00
N VAL A 134 -7.07 -5.41 -5.83
CA VAL A 134 -5.74 -5.97 -6.14
C VAL A 134 -4.83 -4.89 -6.73
N ASP A 135 -5.37 -4.08 -7.65
CA ASP A 135 -4.59 -3.07 -8.37
C ASP A 135 -4.34 -1.81 -7.53
N SER A 136 -5.19 -1.54 -6.54
CA SER A 136 -5.12 -0.33 -5.70
C SER A 136 -4.55 -0.56 -4.30
N ASN A 137 -4.26 -1.81 -3.92
CA ASN A 137 -3.83 -2.14 -2.56
C ASN A 137 -2.52 -1.44 -2.14
N MET A 138 -1.62 -1.16 -3.08
CA MET A 138 -0.37 -0.44 -2.80
C MET A 138 -0.65 0.99 -2.35
N LEU A 139 -1.63 1.68 -2.94
CA LEU A 139 -2.10 2.98 -2.46
C LEU A 139 -2.71 2.85 -1.05
N VAL A 140 -3.58 1.85 -0.82
CA VAL A 140 -4.18 1.61 0.51
C VAL A 140 -3.10 1.44 1.58
N ARG A 141 -2.06 0.67 1.27
CA ARG A 141 -0.89 0.50 2.15
C ARG A 141 -0.19 1.83 2.41
N CYS A 142 0.12 2.60 1.37
CA CYS A 142 0.80 3.89 1.49
C CYS A 142 0.02 4.87 2.37
N VAL A 143 -1.30 4.94 2.21
CA VAL A 143 -2.18 5.80 3.02
C VAL A 143 -2.21 5.32 4.47
N THR A 144 -2.34 4.02 4.71
CA THR A 144 -2.36 3.44 6.06
C THR A 144 -1.05 3.68 6.81
N LEU A 145 0.10 3.49 6.14
CA LEU A 145 1.41 3.80 6.70
C LEU A 145 1.58 5.29 6.99
N SER A 146 1.12 6.14 6.07
CA SER A 146 1.21 7.60 6.24
C SER A 146 0.36 8.07 7.42
N LEU A 147 -0.84 7.53 7.58
CA LEU A 147 -1.69 7.79 8.73
C LEU A 147 -0.99 7.45 10.05
N ASP A 148 -0.44 6.23 10.17
CA ASP A 148 0.28 5.81 11.38
C ASP A 148 1.46 6.73 11.68
N ARG A 149 2.23 7.12 10.66
CA ARG A 149 3.35 8.05 10.84
C ARG A 149 2.87 9.43 11.31
N PHE A 150 1.81 9.96 10.73
CA PHE A 150 1.27 11.28 11.06
C PHE A 150 0.67 11.32 12.46
N GLU A 151 -0.05 10.28 12.89
CA GLU A 151 -0.60 10.19 14.25
C GLU A 151 0.49 10.18 15.34
N ASN A 152 1.71 9.77 14.99
CA ASN A 152 2.86 9.75 15.90
C ASN A 152 3.75 11.02 15.81
N GLN A 153 3.35 12.04 15.04
CA GLN A 153 4.10 13.28 14.87
C GLN A 153 3.43 14.46 15.59
N VAL A 154 4.23 15.24 16.31
CA VAL A 154 3.79 16.48 16.97
C VAL A 154 4.18 17.67 16.08
N ASP A 155 3.40 17.91 15.03
CA ASP A 155 3.58 19.03 14.08
C ASP A 155 2.22 19.64 13.71
N MET A 156 2.11 20.98 13.73
CA MET A 156 0.85 21.67 13.46
C MET A 156 0.29 21.41 12.07
N LYS A 157 1.15 21.30 11.04
CA LYS A 157 0.71 20.99 9.67
C LYS A 157 0.18 19.57 9.57
N VAL A 158 0.76 18.64 10.33
CA VAL A 158 0.28 17.26 10.41
C VAL A 158 -1.09 17.22 11.08
N ALA A 159 -1.27 17.93 12.20
CA ALA A 159 -2.55 18.01 12.90
C ALA A 159 -3.68 18.56 12.00
N GLU A 160 -3.40 19.63 11.25
CA GLU A 160 -4.32 20.20 10.26
C GLU A 160 -4.74 19.14 9.22
N VAL A 161 -3.77 18.43 8.63
CA VAL A 161 -4.06 17.38 7.62
C VAL A 161 -4.86 16.22 8.19
N LEU A 162 -4.55 15.76 9.40
CA LEU A 162 -5.31 14.69 10.05
C LEU A 162 -6.77 15.11 10.30
N SER A 163 -7.00 16.39 10.59
CA SER A 163 -8.35 16.92 10.85
C SER A 163 -9.18 17.15 9.58
N GLU A 164 -8.55 17.51 8.47
CA GLU A 164 -9.25 17.92 7.25
C GLU A 164 -9.28 16.86 6.15
N CYS A 165 -8.28 15.98 6.10
CA CYS A 165 -8.11 15.06 4.97
C CYS A 165 -9.14 13.93 5.02
N ARG A 166 -10.09 13.97 4.09
CA ARG A 166 -11.20 13.00 4.00
C ARG A 166 -10.72 11.55 3.82
N LEU A 167 -9.62 11.35 3.08
CA LEU A 167 -9.04 10.03 2.86
C LEU A 167 -8.42 9.46 4.14
N LEU A 168 -7.68 10.28 4.91
CA LEU A 168 -7.11 9.86 6.18
C LEU A 168 -8.21 9.57 7.21
N ALA A 169 -9.23 10.44 7.30
CA ALA A 169 -10.39 10.24 8.15
C ALA A 169 -11.19 8.97 7.79
N TYR A 170 -11.25 8.60 6.51
CA TYR A 170 -11.88 7.36 6.07
C TYR A 170 -11.06 6.13 6.47
N ILE A 171 -9.74 6.16 6.25
CA ILE A 171 -8.83 5.04 6.56
C ILE A 171 -8.61 4.87 8.07
N SER A 172 -8.75 5.92 8.88
CA SER A 172 -8.60 5.81 10.35
C SER A 172 -9.71 5.01 11.03
N GLN A 173 -10.84 4.81 10.35
CA GLN A 173 -11.98 4.07 10.89
C GLN A 173 -11.71 2.56 10.90
N VAL A 174 -11.83 1.93 12.07
CA VAL A 174 -11.67 0.48 12.21
C VAL A 174 -12.59 -0.31 11.25
N PRO A 175 -13.88 0.01 11.06
CA PRO A 175 -14.72 -0.68 10.08
C PRO A 175 -14.15 -0.65 8.65
N THR A 176 -13.57 0.48 8.23
CA THR A 176 -12.92 0.62 6.93
C THR A 176 -11.69 -0.28 6.83
N GLN A 177 -10.81 -0.23 7.83
CA GLN A 177 -9.61 -1.08 7.86
C GLN A 177 -9.97 -2.57 7.82
N MET A 178 -10.99 -2.97 8.59
CA MET A 178 -11.51 -4.34 8.60
C MET A 178 -12.11 -4.74 7.25
N SER A 179 -12.85 -3.85 6.59
CA SER A 179 -13.38 -4.12 5.25
C SER A 179 -12.27 -4.36 4.23
N PHE A 180 -11.19 -3.58 4.26
CA PHE A 180 -10.03 -3.82 3.39
C PHE A 180 -9.32 -5.12 3.75
N LEU A 181 -9.00 -5.31 5.03
CA LEU A 181 -8.28 -6.50 5.51
C LEU A 181 -9.00 -7.80 5.12
N PHE A 182 -10.30 -7.87 5.40
CA PHE A 182 -11.13 -9.02 5.05
C PHE A 182 -11.08 -9.32 3.56
N ARG A 183 -11.26 -8.31 2.71
CA ARG A 183 -11.28 -8.48 1.26
C ARG A 183 -9.91 -8.82 0.68
N LEU A 184 -8.83 -8.19 1.18
CA LEU A 184 -7.46 -8.47 0.74
C LEU A 184 -7.08 -9.92 1.01
N ILE A 185 -7.44 -10.46 2.17
CA ILE A 185 -7.23 -11.88 2.51
C ILE A 185 -8.10 -12.77 1.62
N ASN A 186 -9.37 -12.41 1.42
CA ASN A 186 -10.34 -13.26 0.71
C ASN A 186 -10.16 -13.31 -0.82
N ILE A 187 -9.40 -12.39 -1.42
CA ILE A 187 -9.18 -12.35 -2.89
C ILE A 187 -8.01 -13.26 -3.30
N ILE A 188 -7.14 -13.64 -2.38
CA ILE A 188 -5.94 -14.43 -2.65
C ILE A 188 -5.98 -15.77 -1.92
N HIS A 189 -5.44 -16.79 -2.57
CA HIS A 189 -5.21 -18.12 -2.00
C HIS A 189 -3.81 -18.56 -2.41
N VAL A 190 -3.19 -19.47 -1.64
CA VAL A 190 -1.82 -19.91 -1.93
C VAL A 190 -1.69 -20.47 -3.34
N GLN A 191 -2.70 -21.20 -3.81
CA GLN A 191 -2.77 -21.77 -5.17
C GLN A 191 -2.87 -20.72 -6.29
N THR A 192 -3.35 -19.51 -5.97
CA THR A 192 -3.58 -18.42 -6.94
C THR A 192 -2.65 -17.23 -6.72
N LEU A 193 -1.66 -17.35 -5.83
CA LEU A 193 -0.68 -16.30 -5.59
C LEU A 193 0.26 -16.13 -6.79
N THR A 194 0.40 -14.88 -7.22
CA THR A 194 1.31 -14.46 -8.29
C THR A 194 2.16 -13.29 -7.81
N GLN A 195 3.15 -12.90 -8.63
CA GLN A 195 3.93 -11.68 -8.35
C GLN A 195 3.06 -10.42 -8.32
N GLU A 196 1.90 -10.42 -8.98
CA GLU A 196 1.01 -9.27 -9.10
C GLU A 196 0.13 -9.10 -7.86
N ASN A 197 -0.36 -10.20 -7.28
CA ASN A 197 -1.33 -10.15 -6.17
C ASN A 197 -0.74 -10.44 -4.79
N VAL A 198 0.52 -10.91 -4.67
CA VAL A 198 1.20 -11.11 -3.36
C VAL A 198 1.27 -9.84 -2.53
N SER A 199 1.19 -8.67 -3.17
CA SER A 199 1.06 -7.37 -2.51
C SER A 199 -0.17 -7.27 -1.60
N CYS A 200 -1.28 -7.94 -1.92
CA CYS A 200 -2.46 -7.96 -1.06
C CYS A 200 -2.15 -8.54 0.33
N LEU A 201 -1.37 -9.63 0.39
CA LEU A 201 -0.95 -10.25 1.65
C LEU A 201 -0.08 -9.29 2.48
N ASN A 202 0.87 -8.62 1.84
CA ASN A 202 1.73 -7.65 2.51
C ASN A 202 0.92 -6.45 3.04
N THR A 203 -0.10 -5.99 2.30
CA THR A 203 -0.98 -4.91 2.75
C THR A 203 -1.83 -5.35 3.94
N SER A 204 -2.37 -6.56 3.93
CA SER A 204 -3.07 -7.15 5.09
C SER A 204 -2.16 -7.20 6.33
N LEU A 205 -0.91 -7.64 6.16
CA LEU A 205 0.07 -7.66 7.23
C LEU A 205 0.38 -6.26 7.77
N VAL A 206 0.56 -5.24 6.91
CA VAL A 206 0.74 -3.85 7.37
C VAL A 206 -0.41 -3.41 8.26
N ILE A 207 -1.67 -3.64 7.87
CA ILE A 207 -2.84 -3.26 8.69
C ILE A 207 -2.75 -3.90 10.08
N LEU A 208 -2.45 -5.20 10.16
CA LEU A 208 -2.34 -5.91 11.43
C LEU A 208 -1.10 -5.51 12.25
N MET A 209 0.02 -5.24 11.59
CA MET A 209 1.26 -4.77 12.22
C MET A 209 1.06 -3.42 12.90
N LEU A 210 0.30 -2.52 12.27
CA LEU A 210 -0.06 -1.22 12.84
C LEU A 210 -1.11 -1.36 13.95
N ALA A 211 -2.09 -2.26 13.80
CA ALA A 211 -2.99 -2.61 14.89
C ALA A 211 -2.23 -3.19 16.09
N ARG A 212 -1.20 -4.02 15.86
CA ARG A 212 -0.32 -4.58 16.90
C ARG A 212 0.48 -3.50 17.63
N ARG A 213 1.04 -2.50 16.93
CA ARG A 213 1.72 -1.36 17.56
C ARG A 213 0.82 -0.59 18.54
N LYS A 214 -0.48 -0.60 18.28
CA LYS A 214 -1.52 0.05 19.09
C LYS A 214 -2.21 -0.91 20.07
N GLU A 215 -1.66 -2.11 20.28
CA GLU A 215 -2.19 -3.15 21.17
C GLU A 215 -3.62 -3.61 20.80
N ARG A 216 -4.02 -3.45 19.53
CA ARG A 216 -5.35 -3.79 19.01
C ARG A 216 -5.38 -5.08 18.19
N LEU A 217 -4.27 -5.82 18.09
CA LEU A 217 -4.22 -7.04 17.29
C LEU A 217 -5.33 -8.06 17.66
N PRO A 218 -5.56 -8.40 18.96
CA PRO A 218 -6.64 -9.32 19.35
C PRO A 218 -8.05 -8.86 18.93
N LEU A 219 -8.28 -7.54 18.91
CA LEU A 219 -9.54 -6.96 18.45
C LEU A 219 -9.74 -7.24 16.95
N TYR A 220 -8.69 -7.04 16.14
CA TYR A 220 -8.76 -7.25 14.68
C TYR A 220 -9.02 -8.72 14.35
N LEU A 221 -8.34 -9.65 15.02
CA LEU A 221 -8.55 -11.09 14.83
C LEU A 221 -9.98 -11.51 15.19
N ARG A 222 -10.51 -10.99 16.30
CA ARG A 222 -11.91 -11.22 16.70
C ARG A 222 -12.90 -10.66 15.68
N LEU A 223 -12.63 -9.48 15.12
CA LEU A 223 -13.49 -8.88 14.11
C LEU A 223 -13.45 -9.68 12.79
N LEU A 224 -12.29 -10.21 12.37
CA LEU A 224 -12.19 -11.10 11.21
C LEU A 224 -13.05 -12.36 11.40
N GLN A 225 -12.94 -13.01 12.56
CA GLN A 225 -13.77 -14.17 12.91
C GLN A 225 -15.27 -13.82 12.79
N ARG A 226 -15.71 -12.72 13.41
CA ARG A 226 -17.12 -12.28 13.33
C ARG A 226 -17.59 -12.02 11.90
N MET A 227 -16.74 -11.39 11.08
CA MET A 227 -17.06 -11.14 9.68
C MET A 227 -17.21 -12.44 8.89
N GLU A 228 -16.34 -13.42 9.13
CA GLU A 228 -16.42 -14.76 8.54
C GLU A 228 -17.75 -15.46 8.90
N HIS A 229 -18.13 -15.46 10.18
CA HIS A 229 -19.44 -15.99 10.61
C HIS A 229 -20.61 -15.27 9.95
N SER A 230 -20.55 -13.94 9.84
CA SER A 230 -21.63 -13.15 9.22
C SER A 230 -21.86 -13.51 7.75
N LYS A 231 -20.82 -14.01 7.08
CA LYS A 231 -20.85 -14.43 5.68
C LYS A 231 -21.15 -15.93 5.48
N LYS A 232 -21.40 -16.66 6.56
CA LYS A 232 -21.78 -18.09 6.60
C LYS A 232 -20.72 -19.06 6.05
N TYR A 233 -19.43 -18.80 6.29
CA TYR A 233 -18.33 -19.72 5.95
C TYR A 233 -17.27 -19.82 7.07
N PRO A 234 -17.65 -20.25 8.29
CA PRO A 234 -16.69 -20.33 9.40
C PRO A 234 -15.47 -21.19 9.04
N GLY A 235 -14.29 -20.72 9.43
CA GLY A 235 -12.98 -21.29 9.11
C GLY A 235 -12.42 -20.97 7.72
N PHE A 236 -13.20 -20.52 6.75
CA PHE A 236 -12.68 -20.31 5.38
C PHE A 236 -11.59 -19.22 5.30
N LEU A 237 -11.84 -18.04 5.86
CA LEU A 237 -10.95 -16.90 5.80
C LEU A 237 -9.74 -17.09 6.71
N LEU A 238 -9.95 -17.54 7.95
CA LEU A 238 -8.87 -17.62 8.93
C LEU A 238 -7.88 -18.76 8.62
N ASN A 239 -8.36 -19.92 8.14
CA ASN A 239 -7.45 -20.96 7.65
C ASN A 239 -6.71 -20.51 6.38
N ASN A 240 -7.41 -19.85 5.44
CA ASN A 240 -6.74 -19.28 4.27
C ASN A 240 -5.65 -18.30 4.70
N PHE A 241 -5.93 -17.42 5.67
CA PHE A 241 -4.95 -16.47 6.14
C PHE A 241 -3.75 -17.14 6.81
N HIS A 242 -3.99 -18.17 7.62
CA HIS A 242 -2.93 -18.99 8.20
C HIS A 242 -2.01 -19.58 7.11
N ASN A 243 -2.58 -20.17 6.06
CA ASN A 243 -1.82 -20.74 4.95
C ASN A 243 -1.06 -19.68 4.15
N LEU A 244 -1.65 -18.52 3.91
CA LEU A 244 -0.98 -17.38 3.28
C LEU A 244 0.23 -16.92 4.11
N LEU A 245 0.13 -16.90 5.44
CA LEU A 245 1.25 -16.52 6.32
C LEU A 245 2.38 -17.55 6.33
N ARG A 246 2.07 -18.85 6.28
CA ARG A 246 3.11 -19.87 6.09
C ARG A 246 3.80 -19.74 4.73
N PHE A 247 3.05 -19.47 3.66
CA PHE A 247 3.63 -19.11 2.36
C PHE A 247 4.54 -17.88 2.47
N TRP A 248 4.10 -16.83 3.18
CA TRP A 248 4.90 -15.61 3.37
C TRP A 248 6.26 -15.91 4.01
N GLN A 249 6.31 -16.78 5.03
CA GLN A 249 7.56 -17.20 5.66
C GLN A 249 8.50 -17.87 4.64
N GLN A 250 7.99 -18.83 3.86
CA GLN A 250 8.79 -19.50 2.84
C GLN A 250 9.30 -18.51 1.78
N HIS A 251 8.44 -17.57 1.35
CA HIS A 251 8.72 -16.61 0.29
C HIS A 251 9.76 -15.56 0.69
N TYR A 252 9.65 -14.97 1.89
CA TYR A 252 10.45 -13.81 2.29
C TYR A 252 11.64 -14.12 3.19
N LEU A 253 11.66 -15.23 3.94
CA LEU A 253 12.77 -15.54 4.85
C LEU A 253 14.06 -15.95 4.13
N HIS A 254 13.97 -16.37 2.86
CA HIS A 254 15.11 -16.86 2.07
C HIS A 254 15.50 -15.92 0.91
N LYS A 255 14.89 -14.72 0.83
CA LYS A 255 15.09 -13.78 -0.29
C LYS A 255 15.44 -12.37 0.20
N ASP A 256 16.74 -12.08 0.28
CA ASP A 256 17.26 -10.81 0.82
C ASP A 256 16.79 -9.56 0.06
N LYS A 257 16.55 -9.66 -1.26
CA LYS A 257 16.11 -8.51 -2.06
C LYS A 257 14.66 -8.13 -1.78
N ASP A 258 13.78 -9.11 -1.69
CA ASP A 258 12.34 -8.88 -1.53
C ASP A 258 12.03 -8.37 -0.11
N SER A 259 12.75 -8.87 0.90
CA SER A 259 12.67 -8.37 2.29
C SER A 259 13.17 -6.93 2.42
N THR A 260 14.29 -6.59 1.78
CA THR A 260 14.82 -5.21 1.75
C THR A 260 13.83 -4.24 1.09
N CYS A 261 13.17 -4.66 0.01
CA CYS A 261 12.13 -3.86 -0.65
C CYS A 261 10.92 -3.63 0.27
N LEU A 262 10.48 -4.63 1.04
CA LEU A 262 9.40 -4.46 2.03
C LEU A 262 9.78 -3.46 3.11
N GLU A 263 10.98 -3.57 3.66
CA GLU A 263 11.47 -2.66 4.71
C GLU A 263 11.53 -1.22 4.19
N ASN A 264 12.17 -0.99 3.04
CA ASN A 264 12.32 0.34 2.46
C ASN A 264 10.96 0.97 2.09
N SER A 265 10.06 0.18 1.51
CA SER A 265 8.75 0.69 1.07
C SER A 265 7.79 0.97 2.23
N SER A 266 7.93 0.28 3.36
CA SER A 266 7.06 0.43 4.53
C SER A 266 7.64 1.30 5.64
N CYS A 267 8.97 1.50 5.67
CA CYS A 267 9.71 2.00 6.83
C CYS A 267 9.44 1.18 8.11
N ILE A 268 9.14 -0.11 7.96
CA ILE A 268 8.99 -1.05 9.08
C ILE A 268 10.10 -2.09 8.96
N SER A 269 10.87 -2.26 10.03
CA SER A 269 11.98 -3.21 10.04
C SER A 269 11.49 -4.61 9.70
N PHE A 270 12.25 -5.32 8.86
CA PHE A 270 11.94 -6.70 8.49
C PHE A 270 11.92 -7.64 9.71
N SER A 271 12.65 -7.31 10.77
CA SER A 271 12.53 -7.99 12.07
C SER A 271 11.09 -7.95 12.63
N TYR A 272 10.43 -6.81 12.55
CA TYR A 272 9.06 -6.64 13.06
C TYR A 272 8.03 -7.34 12.16
N TRP A 273 8.28 -7.42 10.85
CA TRP A 273 7.52 -8.27 9.93
C TRP A 273 7.58 -9.74 10.36
N LYS A 274 8.80 -10.27 10.53
CA LYS A 274 9.02 -11.67 10.96
C LYS A 274 8.36 -11.98 12.30
N GLU A 275 8.55 -11.09 13.27
CA GLU A 275 7.98 -11.25 14.61
C GLU A 275 6.44 -11.24 14.56
N THR A 276 5.83 -10.34 13.79
CA THR A 276 4.37 -10.27 13.68
C THR A 276 3.81 -11.53 13.03
N VAL A 277 4.45 -12.04 11.98
CA VAL A 277 4.06 -13.31 11.33
C VAL A 277 4.22 -14.48 12.31
N SER A 278 5.31 -14.53 13.08
CA SER A 278 5.52 -15.55 14.11
C SER A 278 4.47 -15.51 15.22
N ILE A 279 4.01 -14.33 15.62
CA ILE A 279 2.94 -14.17 16.61
C ILE A 279 1.61 -14.68 16.06
N LEU A 280 1.28 -14.32 14.82
CA LEU A 280 0.04 -14.75 14.15
C LEU A 280 0.00 -16.27 13.93
N LEU A 281 1.15 -16.89 13.66
CA LEU A 281 1.32 -18.33 13.46
C LEU A 281 1.67 -19.12 14.75
N ASN A 282 1.60 -18.49 15.92
CA ASN A 282 1.86 -19.19 17.17
C ASN A 282 0.84 -20.34 17.35
N PRO A 283 1.27 -21.59 17.63
CA PRO A 283 0.36 -22.72 17.77
C PRO A 283 -0.47 -22.69 19.08
N ASP A 284 -0.13 -21.82 20.03
CA ASP A 284 -0.86 -21.69 21.29
C ASP A 284 -2.25 -21.08 21.08
N ARG A 285 -3.29 -21.92 21.22
CA ARG A 285 -4.71 -21.55 21.09
C ARG A 285 -5.22 -20.67 22.25
N GLN A 286 -4.45 -20.49 23.31
CA GLN A 286 -4.76 -19.54 24.38
C GLN A 286 -4.19 -18.14 24.09
N SER A 287 -3.29 -18.02 23.12
CA SER A 287 -2.69 -16.74 22.76
C SER A 287 -3.71 -15.84 22.04
N PRO A 288 -4.08 -14.66 22.59
CA PRO A 288 -5.05 -13.76 21.96
C PRO A 288 -4.51 -13.09 20.68
N SER A 289 -3.23 -13.27 20.37
CA SER A 289 -2.61 -12.71 19.17
C SER A 289 -2.34 -13.77 18.08
N ALA A 290 -2.64 -15.03 18.34
CA ALA A 290 -2.50 -16.13 17.37
C ALA A 290 -3.78 -16.32 16.58
N LEU A 291 -3.67 -16.63 15.28
CA LEU A 291 -4.85 -16.90 14.43
C LEU A 291 -5.63 -18.13 14.89
N VAL A 292 -4.93 -19.19 15.30
CA VAL A 292 -5.51 -20.48 15.70
C VAL A 292 -6.46 -20.38 16.89
N SER A 293 -6.32 -19.34 17.72
CA SER A 293 -7.21 -19.04 18.84
C SER A 293 -8.61 -18.58 18.40
N TYR A 294 -8.76 -18.22 17.12
CA TYR A 294 -10.00 -17.72 16.52
C TYR A 294 -10.60 -18.68 15.48
N ILE A 295 -9.97 -19.83 15.24
CA ILE A 295 -10.49 -20.88 14.36
C ILE A 295 -11.17 -21.92 15.26
N GLU A 296 -12.45 -22.18 15.03
CA GLU A 296 -13.19 -23.19 15.79
C GLU A 296 -12.71 -24.60 15.38
N GLU A 297 -12.64 -25.51 16.36
CA GLU A 297 -12.13 -26.88 16.15
C GLU A 297 -12.75 -27.62 14.96
N PRO A 298 -14.07 -27.56 14.72
CA PRO A 298 -14.68 -28.27 13.59
C PRO A 298 -14.21 -27.79 12.21
N TYR A 299 -13.61 -26.59 12.14
CA TYR A 299 -13.20 -25.97 10.89
C TYR A 299 -11.68 -25.84 10.76
N MET A 300 -10.90 -26.36 11.70
CA MET A 300 -9.45 -26.19 11.72
C MET A 300 -8.77 -27.02 10.63
N ASP A 301 -8.03 -26.36 9.74
CA ASP A 301 -7.34 -26.97 8.59
C ASP A 301 -5.95 -26.34 8.40
N ILE A 302 -5.13 -26.41 9.45
CA ILE A 302 -3.81 -25.74 9.55
C ILE A 302 -2.61 -26.68 9.39
N ASP A 303 -2.85 -27.99 9.43
CA ASP A 303 -1.83 -29.05 9.42
C ASP A 303 -1.61 -29.68 8.04
N ARG A 304 -2.36 -29.26 7.01
CA ARG A 304 -2.09 -29.70 5.63
C ARG A 304 -0.79 -29.07 5.13
N ASP A 305 0.22 -29.90 4.91
CA ASP A 305 1.47 -29.45 4.31
C ASP A 305 1.26 -29.01 2.85
N PHE A 306 2.02 -28.00 2.42
CA PHE A 306 1.97 -27.42 1.07
C PHE A 306 2.35 -28.39 -0.06
N THR A 307 2.70 -29.63 0.26
CA THR A 307 3.25 -30.64 -0.65
C THR A 307 2.24 -31.66 -1.15
N GLU A 308 0.97 -31.57 -0.75
CA GLU A 308 -0.09 -32.43 -1.28
C GLU A 308 -1.01 -31.63 -2.23
N GLU A 309 -0.51 -31.34 -3.44
CA GLU A 309 -1.22 -31.33 -4.73
C GLU A 309 -0.26 -31.02 -5.89
#